data_AF-K1US52-F1
#
_entry.id   AF-K1US52-F1
#
_cell.length_a   1.000
_cell.length_b   1.000
_cell.length_c   1.000
_cell.angle_alpha   90.00
_cell.angle_beta   90.00
_cell.angle_gamma   90.00
#
_symmetry.space_group_name_H-M   'P 1'
#
loop_
_entity.id
_entity.type
_entity.pdbx_description
1 polymer ?
#
loop_
_entity_poly.entity_id
_entity_poly.type
_entity_poly.pdbx_seq_one_letter_code
_entity_poly.pdbx_strand_id
1 'polypeptide(L)'
;MAVAKEQIRQIISENNINSVADIYTLLKDSFKDILQELMEAELDATLGYEKNHKGDLQTDNKRNGHSTKNLKSQYGEFQIDVPRDRNGEFEPKLIPKYQRDISGIEEKVISLYARGMSTRDIHDQLQDLYGIELSAEMVSKITDKILPQVKEWQSRPLNPVYPFVFMDCIHYKVREDGRILSRAAYVVLGVTVEGYKDILSITVGANETSKFWLGMLNDL
;
A
#
# COMPACT_ATOMS: atom_id res chain seq x y z
N MET A 1 -9.58 13.92 18.06
CA MET A 1 -9.52 14.58 19.39
C MET A 1 -8.09 15.08 19.57
N ALA A 2 -7.88 16.38 19.74
CA ALA A 2 -6.56 16.87 20.13
C ALA A 2 -6.29 16.40 21.56
N VAL A 3 -5.16 15.75 21.79
CA VAL A 3 -4.69 15.37 23.14
C VAL A 3 -4.75 16.64 24.01
N ALA A 4 -5.40 16.56 25.17
CA ALA A 4 -5.58 17.73 26.02
C ALA A 4 -4.20 18.27 26.43
N LYS A 5 -4.05 19.60 26.52
CA LYS A 5 -2.76 20.22 26.89
C LYS A 5 -2.20 19.68 28.22
N GLU A 6 -3.06 19.23 29.11
CA GLU A 6 -2.69 18.59 30.38
C GLU A 6 -2.05 17.21 30.18
N GLN A 7 -2.61 16.38 29.29
CA GLN A 7 -2.03 15.09 28.92
C GLN A 7 -0.67 15.26 28.25
N ILE A 8 -0.51 16.26 27.37
CA ILE A 8 0.79 16.58 26.76
C ILE A 8 1.81 16.97 27.85
N ARG A 9 1.41 17.77 28.84
CA ARG A 9 2.29 18.16 29.95
C ARG A 9 2.68 16.96 30.81
N GLN A 10 1.76 16.03 31.09
CA GLN A 10 2.05 14.78 31.79
C GLN A 10 3.07 13.94 31.01
N ILE A 11 2.83 13.72 29.72
CA ILE A 11 3.73 12.96 28.84
C ILE A 11 5.14 13.57 28.82
N ILE A 12 5.26 14.90 28.76
CA ILE A 12 6.56 15.59 28.81
C ILE A 12 7.25 15.39 30.17
N SER A 13 6.49 15.50 31.27
CA SER A 13 7.04 15.35 32.62
C SER A 13 7.51 13.93 32.92
N GLU A 14 6.85 12.92 32.35
CA GLU A 14 7.15 11.50 32.59
C GLU A 14 8.32 11.00 31.73
N ASN A 15 8.52 11.55 30.52
CA ASN A 15 9.46 10.99 29.54
C ASN A 15 10.82 11.69 29.41
N ASN A 16 11.21 12.52 30.38
CA ASN A 16 12.53 13.20 30.44
C ASN A 16 13.04 13.70 29.07
N ILE A 17 12.17 14.41 28.35
CA ILE A 17 12.40 14.84 26.96
C ILE A 17 13.36 16.03 26.97
N ASN A 18 14.58 15.82 26.47
CA ASN A 18 15.63 16.84 26.48
C ASN A 18 15.97 17.37 25.06
N SER A 19 15.51 16.66 24.03
CA SER A 19 15.78 16.99 22.63
C SER A 19 14.58 16.69 21.72
N VAL A 20 14.63 17.22 20.49
CA VAL A 20 13.63 16.89 19.45
C VAL A 20 13.72 15.41 19.05
N ALA A 21 14.89 14.78 19.15
CA ALA A 21 15.06 13.36 18.89
C ALA A 21 14.26 12.50 19.89
N ASP A 22 14.21 12.92 21.16
CA ASP A 22 13.45 12.22 22.20
C ASP A 22 11.94 12.26 21.92
N ILE A 23 11.45 13.33 21.29
CA ILE A 23 10.05 13.43 20.85
C ILE A 23 9.76 12.37 19.77
N TYR A 24 10.64 12.18 18.80
CA TYR A 24 10.47 11.16 17.76
C TYR A 24 10.49 9.74 18.35
N THR A 25 11.40 9.47 19.28
CA THR A 25 11.45 8.19 20.01
C THR A 25 10.16 7.94 20.79
N LEU A 26 9.69 8.95 21.51
CA LEU A 26 8.43 8.87 22.25
C LEU A 26 7.23 8.59 21.33
N LEU A 27 7.15 9.25 20.17
CA LEU A 27 6.08 9.00 19.21
C LEU A 27 6.13 7.57 18.67
N LYS A 28 7.34 7.06 18.39
CA LYS A 28 7.56 5.68 17.96
C LYS A 28 7.13 4.68 19.02
N ASP A 29 7.51 4.89 20.27
CA ASP A 29 7.16 4.00 21.39
C ASP A 29 5.68 4.08 21.73
N SER A 30 5.10 5.29 21.75
CA SER A 30 3.64 5.48 21.94
C SER A 30 2.84 4.79 20.83
N PHE A 31 3.29 4.89 19.58
CA PHE A 31 2.66 4.21 18.46
C PHE A 31 2.74 2.69 18.59
N LYS A 32 3.90 2.16 19.00
CA LYS A 32 4.07 0.74 19.33
C LYS A 32 3.09 0.29 20.41
N ASP A 33 2.99 1.03 21.51
CA ASP A 33 2.15 0.66 22.66
C ASP A 33 0.67 0.69 22.30
N ILE A 34 0.22 1.71 21.55
CA ILE A 34 -1.15 1.79 21.03
C ILE A 34 -1.46 0.58 20.13
N LEU A 35 -0.54 0.18 19.25
CA LEU A 35 -0.74 -1.01 18.42
C LEU A 35 -0.85 -2.27 19.26
N GLN A 36 -0.01 -2.42 20.28
CA GLN A 36 -0.02 -3.59 21.15
C GLN A 36 -1.33 -3.70 21.95
N GLU A 37 -1.81 -2.60 22.51
CA GLU A 37 -3.10 -2.54 23.21
C GLU A 37 -4.28 -2.83 22.28
N LEU A 38 -4.26 -2.30 21.05
CA LEU A 38 -5.31 -2.61 20.07
C LEU A 38 -5.33 -4.10 19.71
N MET A 39 -4.18 -4.75 19.59
CA MET A 39 -4.10 -6.18 19.32
C MET A 39 -4.58 -7.03 20.50
N GLU A 40 -4.30 -6.61 21.73
CA GLU A 40 -4.83 -7.26 22.93
C GLU A 40 -6.35 -7.15 23.00
N ALA A 41 -6.90 -5.97 22.70
CA ALA A 41 -8.34 -5.73 22.61
C ALA A 41 -9.02 -6.54 21.48
N GLU A 42 -8.35 -6.71 20.32
CA GLU A 42 -8.86 -7.60 19.27
C GLU A 42 -8.95 -9.06 19.74
N LEU A 43 -7.95 -9.53 20.49
CA LEU A 43 -7.97 -10.88 21.04
C LEU A 43 -9.04 -11.03 22.13
N ASP A 44 -9.22 -10.03 22.99
CA ASP A 44 -10.30 -10.00 23.98
C ASP A 44 -11.68 -10.08 23.30
N ALA A 45 -11.88 -9.31 22.23
CA ALA A 45 -13.12 -9.32 21.46
C ALA A 45 -13.36 -10.67 20.76
N THR A 46 -12.30 -11.33 20.28
CA THR A 46 -12.40 -12.63 19.59
C THR A 46 -12.69 -13.77 20.56
N LEU A 47 -12.02 -13.77 21.71
CA LEU A 47 -12.21 -14.79 22.75
C LEU A 47 -13.47 -14.52 23.61
N GLY A 48 -13.94 -13.26 23.65
CA GLY A 48 -15.08 -12.85 24.46
C GLY A 48 -14.78 -12.65 25.93
N TYR A 49 -13.50 -12.58 26.33
CA TYR A 49 -13.09 -12.39 27.72
C TYR A 49 -11.71 -11.76 27.84
N GLU A 50 -11.48 -11.04 28.96
CA GLU A 50 -10.23 -10.33 29.25
C GLU A 50 -9.12 -11.22 29.83
N LYS A 51 -7.87 -10.75 29.71
CA LYS A 51 -6.72 -11.41 30.33
C LYS A 51 -6.94 -11.63 31.84
N ASN A 52 -6.68 -12.86 32.30
CA ASN A 52 -6.86 -13.28 33.69
C ASN A 52 -8.31 -13.25 34.22
N HIS A 53 -9.32 -13.21 33.35
CA HIS A 53 -10.71 -13.33 33.76
C HIS A 53 -10.93 -14.65 34.54
N LYS A 54 -11.49 -14.54 35.74
CA LYS A 54 -11.81 -15.68 36.63
C LYS A 54 -13.32 -15.93 36.56
N GLY A 55 -13.73 -16.91 35.76
CA GLY A 55 -15.13 -17.30 35.61
C GLY A 55 -15.30 -18.42 34.59
N ASP A 56 -16.53 -18.89 34.42
CA ASP A 56 -16.84 -19.89 33.39
C ASP A 56 -16.67 -19.26 32.00
N LEU A 57 -15.72 -19.78 31.24
CA LEU A 57 -15.46 -19.37 29.87
C LEU A 57 -16.47 -20.08 28.96
N GLN A 58 -17.15 -19.30 28.11
CA GLN A 58 -18.04 -19.83 27.07
C GLN A 58 -17.27 -20.34 25.84
N THR A 59 -15.93 -20.36 25.89
CA THR A 59 -15.05 -20.75 24.80
C THR A 59 -14.05 -21.82 25.25
N ASP A 60 -13.79 -22.81 24.40
CA ASP A 60 -12.71 -23.80 24.61
C ASP A 60 -11.32 -23.21 24.29
N ASN A 61 -11.29 -22.14 23.48
CA ASN A 61 -10.06 -21.47 23.11
C ASN A 61 -9.52 -20.59 24.25
N LYS A 62 -8.19 -20.51 24.36
CA LYS A 62 -7.49 -19.82 25.45
C LYS A 62 -6.35 -18.96 24.93
N ARG A 63 -6.00 -17.89 25.65
CA ARG A 63 -4.76 -17.13 25.41
C ARG A 63 -3.53 -18.02 25.58
N ASN A 64 -2.55 -17.89 24.68
CA ASN A 64 -1.32 -18.70 24.64
C ASN A 64 -0.07 -17.82 24.42
N GLY A 65 0.08 -16.80 25.25
CA GLY A 65 1.22 -15.89 25.22
C GLY A 65 1.28 -15.04 23.95
N HIS A 66 2.50 -14.70 23.55
CA HIS A 66 2.77 -13.73 22.49
C HIS A 66 3.80 -14.28 21.49
N SER A 67 3.77 -13.76 20.27
CA SER A 67 4.82 -13.94 19.27
C SER A 67 5.41 -12.60 18.89
N THR A 68 6.73 -12.55 18.85
CA THR A 68 7.43 -11.35 18.41
C THR A 68 7.26 -11.13 16.91
N LYS A 69 7.06 -9.86 16.52
CA LYS A 69 6.96 -9.45 15.13
C LYS A 69 7.65 -8.10 14.93
N ASN A 70 8.64 -8.06 14.05
CA ASN A 70 9.28 -6.81 13.65
C ASN A 70 8.44 -6.14 12.57
N LEU A 71 8.05 -4.90 12.82
CA LEU A 71 7.24 -4.08 11.94
C LEU A 71 8.04 -2.89 11.44
N LYS A 72 7.77 -2.52 10.18
CA LYS A 72 8.24 -1.28 9.56
C LYS A 72 7.08 -0.30 9.48
N SER A 73 7.27 0.88 10.05
CA SER A 73 6.29 1.96 10.04
C SER A 73 6.90 3.25 9.52
N GLN A 74 6.08 4.27 9.34
CA GLN A 74 6.52 5.64 9.05
C GLN A 74 7.37 6.30 10.17
N TYR A 75 7.35 5.75 11.40
CA TYR A 75 8.21 6.17 12.51
C TYR A 75 9.47 5.30 12.64
N GLY A 76 9.76 4.46 11.63
CA GLY A 76 10.87 3.52 11.61
C GLY A 76 10.48 2.11 12.05
N GLU A 77 11.50 1.28 12.28
CA GLU A 77 11.35 -0.13 12.63
C GLU A 77 11.23 -0.34 14.14
N PHE A 78 10.27 -1.15 14.56
CA PHE A 78 10.10 -1.56 15.96
C PHE A 78 9.53 -2.97 16.07
N GLN A 79 9.74 -3.59 17.24
CA GLN A 79 9.25 -4.92 17.55
C GLN A 79 7.98 -4.82 18.38
N ILE A 80 6.95 -5.59 18.02
CA ILE A 80 5.72 -5.77 18.80
C ILE A 80 5.57 -7.23 19.25
N ASP A 81 4.84 -7.41 20.34
CA ASP A 81 4.43 -8.71 20.85
C ASP A 81 2.97 -8.98 20.47
N VAL A 82 2.76 -9.80 19.45
CA VAL A 82 1.44 -10.16 18.93
C VAL A 82 0.81 -11.22 19.83
N PRO A 83 -0.34 -10.97 20.46
CA PRO A 83 -0.99 -11.94 21.32
C PRO A 83 -1.54 -13.12 20.50
N ARG A 84 -1.56 -14.31 21.10
CA ARG A 84 -1.95 -15.56 20.44
C ARG A 84 -2.99 -16.31 21.24
N ASP A 85 -3.82 -17.05 20.51
CA ASP A 85 -4.71 -18.04 21.06
C ASP A 85 -4.08 -19.45 21.00
N ARG A 86 -4.69 -20.40 21.69
CA ARG A 86 -4.19 -21.77 21.86
C ARG A 86 -4.52 -22.63 20.65
N ASN A 87 -5.68 -22.42 20.05
CA ASN A 87 -6.13 -23.18 18.88
C ASN A 87 -5.60 -22.64 17.56
N GLY A 88 -5.04 -21.42 17.54
CA GLY A 88 -4.49 -20.78 16.34
C GLY A 88 -5.55 -20.19 15.41
N GLU A 89 -6.78 -20.08 15.88
CA GLU A 89 -7.97 -19.57 15.17
C GLU A 89 -7.99 -18.05 15.11
N PHE A 90 -7.23 -17.36 15.97
CA PHE A 90 -7.17 -15.90 15.96
C PHE A 90 -6.48 -15.39 14.68
N GLU A 91 -7.20 -14.57 13.92
CA GLU A 91 -6.67 -13.83 12.78
C GLU A 91 -6.76 -12.32 13.06
N PRO A 92 -5.63 -11.68 13.41
CA PRO A 92 -5.61 -10.25 13.68
C PRO A 92 -6.06 -9.46 12.44
N LYS A 93 -6.94 -8.49 12.65
CA LYS A 93 -7.49 -7.66 11.56
C LYS A 93 -6.65 -6.42 11.34
N LEU A 94 -6.20 -5.76 12.41
CA LEU A 94 -5.37 -4.56 12.33
C LEU A 94 -4.04 -4.81 11.61
N ILE A 95 -3.35 -5.90 11.99
CA ILE A 95 -2.07 -6.28 11.39
C ILE A 95 -2.12 -7.78 11.02
N PRO A 96 -2.51 -8.09 9.77
CA PRO A 96 -2.60 -9.46 9.27
C PRO A 96 -1.36 -10.32 9.54
N LYS A 97 -1.57 -11.64 9.59
CA LYS A 97 -0.49 -12.63 9.70
C LYS A 97 0.53 -12.39 8.57
N TYR A 98 1.82 -12.45 8.91
CA TYR A 98 2.95 -12.22 8.01
C TYR A 98 3.14 -10.80 7.43
N GLN A 99 2.15 -9.89 7.53
CA GLN A 99 2.33 -8.51 7.10
C GLN A 99 3.29 -7.75 8.02
N ARG A 100 4.47 -7.36 7.54
CA ARG A 100 5.48 -6.64 8.33
C ARG A 100 5.56 -5.14 8.03
N ASP A 101 5.02 -4.72 6.90
CA ASP A 101 5.00 -3.31 6.50
C ASP A 101 3.62 -2.71 6.78
N ILE A 102 3.59 -1.67 7.61
CA ILE A 102 2.41 -0.88 7.99
C ILE A 102 2.62 0.62 7.70
N SER A 103 3.66 0.96 6.94
CA SER A 103 4.09 2.34 6.72
C SER A 103 3.19 3.12 5.76
N GLY A 104 2.31 2.45 5.01
CA GLY A 104 1.54 3.06 3.92
C GLY A 104 2.43 3.56 2.77
N ILE A 105 3.69 3.10 2.71
CA ILE A 105 4.66 3.54 1.70
C ILE A 105 4.29 3.04 0.30
N GLU A 106 3.50 1.97 0.19
CA GLU A 106 3.11 1.42 -1.11
C GLU A 106 2.44 2.46 -2.02
N GLU A 107 1.49 3.24 -1.49
CA GLU A 107 0.84 4.32 -2.25
C GLU A 107 1.81 5.44 -2.62
N LYS A 108 2.74 5.77 -1.73
CA LYS A 108 3.79 6.78 -2.00
C LYS A 108 4.73 6.29 -3.10
N VAL A 109 5.14 5.03 -3.06
CA VAL A 109 5.96 4.38 -4.09
C VAL A 109 5.26 4.46 -5.44
N ILE A 110 3.97 4.08 -5.50
CA ILE A 110 3.17 4.15 -6.74
C ILE A 110 3.10 5.59 -7.24
N SER A 111 2.86 6.57 -6.35
CA SER A 111 2.82 7.99 -6.74
C SER A 111 4.16 8.51 -7.23
N LEU A 112 5.28 8.11 -6.65
CA LEU A 112 6.61 8.53 -7.08
C LEU A 112 6.97 7.91 -8.44
N TYR A 113 6.62 6.64 -8.63
CA TYR A 113 6.79 5.94 -9.91
C TYR A 113 5.91 6.58 -11.00
N ALA A 114 4.66 6.91 -10.71
CA ALA A 114 3.75 7.61 -11.63
C ALA A 114 4.25 9.01 -12.02
N ARG A 115 5.04 9.67 -11.16
CA ARG A 115 5.72 10.94 -11.46
C ARG A 115 6.99 10.79 -12.30
N GLY A 116 7.37 9.55 -12.65
CA GLY A 116 8.51 9.25 -13.51
C GLY A 116 9.84 9.09 -12.78
N MET A 117 9.84 8.92 -11.46
CA MET A 117 11.08 8.60 -10.73
C MET A 117 11.53 7.17 -11.02
N SER A 118 12.84 6.95 -11.17
CA SER A 118 13.36 5.60 -11.37
C SER A 118 13.23 4.78 -10.08
N THR A 119 13.21 3.46 -10.19
CA THR A 119 13.12 2.57 -9.01
C THR A 119 14.29 2.74 -8.04
N ARG A 120 15.45 3.21 -8.53
CA ARG A 120 16.62 3.54 -7.70
C ARG A 120 16.45 4.88 -6.99
N ASP A 121 15.97 5.90 -7.68
CA ASP A 121 15.72 7.20 -7.05
C ASP A 121 14.63 7.08 -5.97
N ILE A 122 13.63 6.24 -6.19
CA ILE A 122 12.59 5.93 -5.19
C ILE A 122 13.21 5.27 -3.96
N HIS A 123 14.13 4.31 -4.16
CA HIS A 123 14.85 3.67 -3.07
C HIS A 123 15.62 4.71 -2.24
N ASP A 124 16.45 5.53 -2.88
CA ASP A 124 17.27 6.54 -2.21
C ASP A 124 16.39 7.55 -1.45
N GLN A 125 15.30 8.03 -2.06
CA GLN A 125 14.37 8.95 -1.41
C GLN A 125 13.67 8.35 -0.19
N LEU A 126 13.27 7.07 -0.25
CA LEU A 126 12.64 6.40 0.88
C LEU A 126 13.63 6.14 2.02
N GLN A 127 14.87 5.81 1.68
CA GLN A 127 15.94 5.68 2.66
C GLN A 127 16.23 7.02 3.35
N ASP A 128 16.35 8.11 2.59
CA ASP A 128 16.69 9.42 3.14
C ASP A 128 15.57 10.03 3.98
N LEU A 129 14.32 9.93 3.53
CA LEU A 129 13.18 10.56 4.18
C LEU A 129 12.59 9.73 5.33
N TYR A 130 12.61 8.40 5.19
CA TYR A 130 11.93 7.49 6.13
C TYR A 130 12.87 6.49 6.81
N GLY A 131 14.15 6.41 6.42
CA GLY A 131 15.10 5.43 6.95
C GLY A 131 14.75 3.99 6.58
N ILE A 132 13.96 3.79 5.52
CA ILE A 132 13.44 2.48 5.14
C ILE A 132 14.18 1.95 3.92
N GLU A 133 14.92 0.87 4.16
CA GLU A 133 15.61 0.15 3.09
C GLU A 133 14.60 -0.67 2.28
N LEU A 134 14.27 -0.16 1.09
CA LEU A 134 13.35 -0.81 0.16
C LEU A 134 14.04 -1.07 -1.17
N SER A 135 14.36 -2.33 -1.48
CA SER A 135 15.10 -2.66 -2.70
C SER A 135 14.34 -2.28 -3.98
N ALA A 136 15.05 -2.00 -5.06
CA ALA A 136 14.42 -1.72 -6.35
C ALA A 136 13.49 -2.85 -6.84
N GLU A 137 13.78 -4.10 -6.46
CA GLU A 137 12.89 -5.25 -6.74
C GLU A 137 11.57 -5.15 -5.94
N MET A 138 11.64 -4.69 -4.69
CA MET A 138 10.45 -4.46 -3.88
C MET A 138 9.63 -3.29 -4.42
N VAL A 139 10.25 -2.23 -4.95
CA VAL A 139 9.55 -1.15 -5.69
C VAL A 139 8.77 -1.75 -6.85
N SER A 140 9.41 -2.58 -7.68
CA SER A 140 8.73 -3.23 -8.81
C SER A 140 7.56 -4.11 -8.36
N LYS A 141 7.74 -4.91 -7.30
CA LYS A 141 6.66 -5.74 -6.75
C LYS A 141 5.48 -4.91 -6.24
N ILE A 142 5.73 -3.74 -5.65
CA ILE A 142 4.69 -2.83 -5.20
C ILE A 142 3.95 -2.26 -6.41
N THR A 143 4.66 -1.81 -7.45
CA THR A 143 4.02 -1.32 -8.68
C THR A 143 3.27 -2.41 -9.43
N ASP A 144 3.68 -3.68 -9.33
CA ASP A 144 2.95 -4.79 -9.96
C ASP A 144 1.59 -5.05 -9.31
N LYS A 145 1.38 -4.60 -8.07
CA LYS A 145 0.08 -4.76 -7.37
C LYS A 145 -1.05 -4.00 -8.04
N ILE A 146 -0.76 -2.95 -8.82
CA ILE A 146 -1.80 -2.20 -9.54
C ILE A 146 -2.16 -2.82 -10.88
N LEU A 147 -1.44 -3.84 -11.37
CA LEU A 147 -1.74 -4.49 -12.66
C LEU A 147 -3.18 -5.02 -12.78
N PRO A 148 -3.80 -5.62 -11.73
CA PRO A 148 -5.21 -5.99 -11.77
C PRO A 148 -6.13 -4.77 -11.97
N GLN A 149 -5.85 -3.64 -11.31
CA GLN A 149 -6.62 -2.41 -11.46
C GLN A 149 -6.45 -1.81 -12.86
N VAL A 150 -5.25 -1.92 -13.46
CA VAL A 150 -5.03 -1.51 -14.85
C VAL A 150 -5.87 -2.35 -15.81
N LYS A 151 -5.96 -3.67 -15.59
CA LYS A 151 -6.82 -4.56 -16.40
C LYS A 151 -8.30 -4.25 -16.23
N GLU A 152 -8.74 -3.98 -15.00
CA GLU A 152 -10.11 -3.56 -14.72
C GLU A 152 -10.44 -2.23 -15.42
N TRP A 153 -9.51 -1.27 -15.36
CA TRP A 153 -9.65 0.01 -16.07
C TRP A 153 -9.67 -0.17 -17.60
N GLN A 154 -8.85 -1.08 -18.16
CA GLN A 154 -8.86 -1.38 -19.60
C GLN A 154 -10.16 -2.04 -20.07
N SER A 155 -10.82 -2.81 -19.19
CA SER A 155 -12.07 -3.53 -19.50
C SER A 155 -13.34 -2.83 -19.00
N ARG A 156 -13.22 -1.58 -18.55
CA ARG A 156 -14.33 -0.81 -18.01
C ARG A 156 -15.38 -0.54 -19.10
N PRO A 157 -16.69 -0.52 -18.76
CA PRO A 157 -17.71 -0.15 -19.72
C PRO A 157 -17.55 1.30 -20.17
N LEU A 158 -17.57 1.52 -21.48
CA LEU A 158 -17.49 2.85 -22.08
C LEU A 158 -18.89 3.42 -22.36
N ASN A 159 -18.96 4.72 -22.59
CA ASN A 159 -20.21 5.36 -23.01
C ASN A 159 -20.61 4.89 -24.42
N PRO A 160 -21.91 4.82 -24.73
CA PRO A 160 -22.37 4.32 -26.02
C PRO A 160 -21.99 5.24 -27.20
N VAL A 161 -21.73 6.53 -26.95
CA VAL A 161 -21.43 7.51 -28.01
C VAL A 161 -20.35 8.48 -27.56
N TYR A 162 -19.31 8.60 -28.37
CA TYR A 162 -18.28 9.64 -28.29
C TYR A 162 -18.26 10.44 -29.61
N PRO A 163 -18.67 11.72 -29.61
CA PRO A 163 -18.70 12.53 -30.84
C PRO A 163 -17.34 12.71 -31.52
N PHE A 164 -16.27 12.73 -30.73
CA PHE A 164 -14.89 12.85 -31.22
C PHE A 164 -14.01 11.80 -30.57
N VAL A 165 -13.18 11.14 -31.39
CA VAL A 165 -12.17 10.20 -30.93
C VAL A 165 -10.85 10.56 -31.60
N PHE A 166 -9.79 10.66 -30.79
CA PHE A 166 -8.42 10.89 -31.21
C PHE A 166 -7.62 9.64 -30.91
N MET A 167 -6.76 9.26 -31.84
CA MET A 167 -5.90 8.10 -31.72
C MET A 167 -4.48 8.58 -31.98
N ASP A 168 -3.61 8.35 -31.01
CA ASP A 168 -2.20 8.75 -31.09
C ASP A 168 -1.30 7.57 -30.69
N CYS A 169 -0.03 7.61 -31.06
CA CYS A 169 0.95 6.61 -30.67
C CYS A 169 2.26 7.24 -30.18
N ILE A 170 2.81 6.67 -29.11
CA ILE A 170 4.10 7.08 -28.56
C ILE A 170 5.08 5.90 -28.68
N HIS A 171 6.24 6.16 -29.29
CA HIS A 171 7.25 5.14 -29.50
C HIS A 171 8.19 5.02 -28.30
N TYR A 172 8.31 3.81 -27.74
CA TYR A 172 9.21 3.46 -26.66
C TYR A 172 10.22 2.39 -27.10
N LYS A 173 11.42 2.43 -26.52
CA LYS A 173 12.41 1.36 -26.64
C LYS A 173 12.21 0.39 -25.50
N VAL A 174 11.80 -0.84 -25.80
CA VAL A 174 11.61 -1.90 -24.81
C VAL A 174 12.54 -3.06 -25.10
N ARG A 175 12.89 -3.80 -24.06
CA ARG A 175 13.71 -5.00 -24.18
C ARG A 175 12.80 -6.23 -24.23
N GLU A 176 12.89 -6.99 -25.31
CA GLU A 176 12.11 -8.20 -25.54
C GLU A 176 13.04 -9.26 -26.15
N ASP A 177 13.03 -10.48 -25.60
CA ASP A 177 13.92 -11.59 -26.01
C ASP A 177 15.41 -11.19 -26.13
N GLY A 178 15.87 -10.34 -25.20
CA GLY A 178 17.25 -9.87 -25.16
C GLY A 178 17.60 -8.79 -26.20
N ARG A 179 16.66 -8.37 -27.06
CA ARG A 179 16.85 -7.31 -28.06
C ARG A 179 16.09 -6.05 -27.67
N ILE A 180 16.63 -4.88 -28.02
CA ILE A 180 15.94 -3.60 -27.83
C ILE A 180 15.11 -3.34 -29.10
N LEU A 181 13.79 -3.37 -28.95
CA LEU A 181 12.84 -3.15 -30.04
C LEU A 181 12.08 -1.83 -29.81
N SER A 182 11.75 -1.16 -30.91
CA SER A 182 10.78 -0.06 -30.85
C SER A 182 9.38 -0.68 -30.75
N ARG A 183 8.61 -0.24 -29.76
CA ARG A 183 7.18 -0.53 -29.62
C ARG A 183 6.40 0.78 -29.60
N ALA A 184 5.18 0.75 -30.10
CA ALA A 184 4.27 1.87 -30.05
C ALA A 184 3.22 1.63 -28.97
N ALA A 185 3.06 2.58 -28.05
CA ALA A 185 1.94 2.64 -27.13
C ALA A 185 0.85 3.50 -27.78
N TYR A 186 -0.26 2.88 -28.13
CA TYR A 186 -1.40 3.56 -28.74
C TYR A 186 -2.34 4.04 -27.65
N VAL A 187 -2.74 5.31 -27.74
CA VAL A 187 -3.65 5.96 -26.79
C VAL A 187 -4.88 6.41 -27.55
N VAL A 188 -6.06 6.00 -27.07
CA VAL A 188 -7.35 6.43 -27.60
C VAL A 188 -7.97 7.42 -26.63
N LEU A 189 -8.23 8.64 -27.09
CA LEU A 189 -8.89 9.69 -26.32
C LEU A 189 -10.26 9.98 -26.93
N GLY A 190 -11.31 9.82 -26.12
CA GLY A 190 -12.68 10.14 -26.49
C GLY A 190 -13.13 11.46 -25.87
N VAL A 191 -13.98 12.19 -26.57
CA VAL A 191 -14.73 13.32 -26.01
C VAL A 191 -16.17 12.87 -25.83
N THR A 192 -16.72 13.01 -24.62
CA THR A 192 -18.11 12.66 -24.34
C THR A 192 -19.07 13.68 -24.94
N VAL A 193 -20.37 13.35 -24.99
CA VAL A 193 -21.43 14.26 -25.43
C VAL A 193 -21.48 15.53 -24.57
N GLU A 194 -21.05 15.45 -23.31
CA GLU A 194 -20.97 16.57 -22.36
C GLU A 194 -19.70 17.43 -22.55
N GLY A 195 -18.79 17.03 -23.45
CA GLY A 195 -17.55 17.76 -23.73
C GLY A 195 -16.37 17.38 -22.83
N TYR A 196 -16.48 16.34 -22.01
CA TYR A 196 -15.37 15.85 -21.20
C TYR A 196 -14.43 14.97 -22.02
N LYS A 197 -13.11 15.16 -21.84
CA LYS A 197 -12.08 14.32 -22.43
C LYS A 197 -11.80 13.14 -21.49
N ASP A 198 -11.80 11.93 -22.03
CA ASP A 198 -11.46 10.71 -21.30
C ASP A 198 -10.56 9.81 -22.15
N ILE A 199 -9.63 9.11 -21.50
CA ILE A 199 -8.76 8.14 -22.18
C ILE A 199 -9.51 6.81 -22.21
N LEU A 200 -9.89 6.34 -23.40
CA LEU A 200 -10.69 5.14 -23.55
C LEU A 200 -9.86 3.86 -23.43
N SER A 201 -8.66 3.87 -24.02
CA SER A 201 -7.78 2.70 -24.01
C SER A 201 -6.31 3.09 -24.19
N ILE A 202 -5.43 2.28 -23.63
CA ILE A 202 -3.98 2.33 -23.83
C ILE A 202 -3.52 0.91 -24.13
N THR A 203 -2.98 0.70 -25.34
CA THR A 203 -2.56 -0.62 -25.81
C THR A 203 -1.17 -0.56 -26.41
N VAL A 204 -0.28 -1.46 -25.98
CA VAL A 204 1.08 -1.57 -26.51
C VAL A 204 1.10 -2.57 -27.65
N GLY A 205 1.55 -2.13 -28.84
CA GLY A 205 1.62 -2.95 -30.04
C GLY A 205 3.02 -3.02 -30.63
N ALA A 206 3.29 -4.13 -31.33
CA ALA A 206 4.57 -4.34 -32.00
C ALA A 206 4.67 -3.63 -33.35
N ASN A 207 3.56 -3.51 -34.09
CA ASN A 207 3.55 -3.06 -35.49
C ASN A 207 2.35 -2.14 -35.77
N GLU A 208 2.55 -1.10 -36.58
CA GLU A 208 1.49 -0.26 -37.15
C GLU A 208 0.78 -0.99 -38.31
N THR A 209 0.03 -2.05 -37.99
CA THR A 209 -0.71 -2.82 -39.01
C THR A 209 -2.19 -2.45 -38.97
N SER A 210 -2.84 -2.40 -40.14
CA SER A 210 -4.29 -2.19 -40.24
C SER A 210 -5.11 -3.19 -39.40
N LYS A 211 -4.65 -4.45 -39.32
CA LYS A 211 -5.24 -5.48 -38.46
C LYS A 211 -5.18 -5.14 -36.97
N PHE A 212 -4.12 -4.47 -36.52
CA PHE A 212 -3.96 -4.07 -35.13
C PHE A 212 -4.95 -2.95 -34.78
N TRP A 213 -5.07 -1.94 -35.66
CA TRP A 213 -6.08 -0.88 -35.52
C TRP A 213 -7.51 -1.43 -35.50
N LEU A 214 -7.82 -2.39 -36.37
CA LEU A 214 -9.12 -3.06 -36.37
C LEU A 214 -9.37 -3.82 -35.05
N GLY A 215 -8.37 -4.53 -34.54
CA GLY A 215 -8.46 -5.22 -33.26
C GLY A 215 -8.74 -4.26 -32.12
N MET A 216 -8.07 -3.12 -32.08
CA MET A 216 -8.27 -2.11 -31.06
C MET A 216 -9.66 -1.44 -31.16
N LEU A 217 -10.18 -1.22 -32.37
CA LEU A 217 -11.52 -0.68 -32.57
C LEU A 217 -12.63 -1.68 -32.22
N ASN A 218 -12.37 -2.99 -32.29
CA ASN A 218 -13.32 -4.02 -31.88
C ASN A 218 -13.34 -4.22 -30.35
N ASP A 219 -12.28 -3.81 -29.65
CA ASP A 219 -12.16 -3.89 -28.19
C ASP A 219 -12.85 -2.73 -27.48
N LEU A 220 -13.05 -1.61 -28.20
CA LEU A 220 -13.84 -0.44 -27.78
C LEU A 220 -15.35 -0.66 -27.97
#